data_AF-A0A7W7IYR2-F1
#
_entry.id   AF-A0A7W7IYR2-F1
#
_cell.length_a   1.000
_cell.length_b   1.000
_cell.length_c   1.000
_cell.angle_alpha   90.00
_cell.angle_beta   90.00
_cell.angle_gamma   90.00
#
_symmetry.space_group_name_H-M   'P 1'
#
loop_
_entity.id
_entity.type
_entity.pdbx_description
1 polymer ?
#
loop_
_entity_poly.entity_id
_entity_poly.type
_entity_poly.pdbx_seq_one_letter_code
_entity_poly.pdbx_strand_id
1 'polypeptide(L)'
;MELRAYFEKYPDEATCIEELKNKRLENGIICRKCGHDQHSFRQNDLKFQCRKCGSRISLRSGTVMENSNLPIRHWMICIELMTLTHRKMSILKIQYLLGHKRYEPIWLMVQKIRLVMKIRDEKYRLRAYSEFDPEFLQKIDRLALQKKTKSASD
;
A
#
# COMPACT_ATOMS: atom_id res chain seq x y z
N MET A 1 -5.25 3.31 12.32
CA MET A 1 -6.06 4.44 12.84
C MET A 1 -7.50 3.95 12.92
N GLU A 2 -8.40 4.54 13.72
CA GLU A 2 -9.82 4.18 13.56
C GLU A 2 -10.32 4.62 12.18
N LEU A 3 -11.12 3.78 11.52
CA LEU A 3 -11.55 4.03 10.14
C LEU A 3 -12.36 5.34 10.00
N ARG A 4 -13.13 5.71 11.03
CA ARG A 4 -13.86 6.98 11.07
C ARG A 4 -12.91 8.18 11.05
N ALA A 5 -11.94 8.20 11.96
CA ALA A 5 -10.94 9.26 12.03
C ALA A 5 -10.12 9.38 10.74
N TYR A 6 -9.88 8.26 10.06
CA TYR A 6 -9.22 8.25 8.75
C TYR A 6 -10.04 9.02 7.69
N PHE A 7 -11.36 8.78 7.61
CA PHE A 7 -12.20 9.48 6.64
C PHE A 7 -12.42 10.96 6.99
N GLU A 8 -12.41 11.31 8.28
CA GLU A 8 -12.42 12.70 8.74
C GLU A 8 -11.11 13.42 8.37
N LYS A 9 -9.96 12.74 8.49
CA LYS A 9 -8.65 13.28 8.11
C LYS A 9 -8.45 13.40 6.60
N TYR A 10 -9.00 12.47 5.82
CA TYR A 10 -8.86 12.40 4.36
C TYR A 10 -10.21 12.45 3.64
N PRO A 11 -10.95 13.57 3.74
CA PRO A 11 -12.30 13.67 3.21
C PRO A 11 -12.33 13.66 1.68
N ASP A 12 -11.34 14.27 1.04
CA ASP A 12 -11.32 14.53 -0.41
C ASP A 12 -9.95 14.22 -1.07
N GLU A 13 -9.93 14.27 -2.40
CA GLU A 13 -8.74 13.99 -3.22
C GLU A 13 -7.66 15.07 -3.05
N ALA A 14 -8.00 16.35 -2.85
CA ALA A 14 -7.03 17.42 -2.72
C ALA A 14 -6.25 17.30 -1.40
N THR A 15 -6.94 16.97 -0.31
CA THR A 15 -6.27 16.66 0.98
C THR A 15 -5.30 15.48 0.85
N CYS A 16 -5.69 14.43 0.11
CA CYS A 16 -4.83 13.28 -0.16
C CYS A 16 -3.59 13.64 -1.00
N ILE A 17 -3.76 14.53 -1.98
CA ILE A 17 -2.67 15.05 -2.82
C ILE A 17 -1.67 15.83 -1.98
N GLU A 18 -2.14 16.77 -1.15
CA GLU A 18 -1.27 17.59 -0.32
C GLU A 18 -0.51 16.75 0.71
N GLU A 19 -1.17 15.77 1.35
CA GLU A 19 -0.51 14.83 2.26
C GLU A 19 0.61 14.04 1.54
N LEU A 20 0.33 13.51 0.34
CA LEU A 20 1.32 12.76 -0.42
C LEU A 20 2.50 13.64 -0.84
N LYS A 21 2.23 14.90 -1.21
CA LYS A 21 3.24 15.90 -1.54
C LYS A 21 4.12 16.22 -0.33
N ASN A 22 3.54 16.44 0.85
CA ASN A 22 4.30 16.74 2.07
C ASN A 22 5.21 15.56 2.43
N LYS A 23 4.69 14.33 2.43
CA LYS A 23 5.50 13.12 2.64
C LYS A 23 6.61 12.96 1.61
N ARG A 24 6.38 13.36 0.36
CA ARG A 24 7.42 13.33 -0.69
C ARG A 24 8.53 14.32 -0.41
N LEU A 25 8.20 15.53 0.05
CA LEU A 25 9.16 16.56 0.41
C LEU A 25 9.97 16.16 1.64
N GLU A 26 9.34 15.58 2.66
CA GLU A 26 10.00 15.04 3.86
C GLU A 26 11.01 13.94 3.52
N ASN A 27 10.68 13.06 2.57
CA ASN A 27 11.58 11.99 2.12
C ASN A 27 12.74 12.52 1.25
N GLY A 28 12.72 13.79 0.83
CA GLY A 28 13.72 14.39 -0.04
C GLY A 28 13.52 14.02 -1.52
N ILE A 29 13.33 15.03 -2.37
CA ILE A 29 13.20 14.85 -3.83
C ILE A 29 14.48 15.36 -4.49
N ILE A 30 15.17 14.48 -5.21
CA ILE A 30 16.38 14.83 -5.95
C ILE A 30 16.09 14.78 -7.45
N CYS A 31 16.54 15.81 -8.16
CA CYS A 31 16.43 15.87 -9.61
C CYS A 31 17.35 14.82 -10.26
N ARG A 32 16.77 13.89 -11.05
CA ARG A 32 17.54 12.87 -11.79
C ARG A 32 18.47 13.43 -12.87
N LYS A 33 18.23 14.66 -13.35
CA LYS A 33 19.06 15.28 -14.41
C LYS A 33 20.25 16.05 -13.86
N CYS A 34 20.07 16.83 -12.79
CA CYS A 34 21.10 17.76 -12.32
C CYS A 34 21.50 17.59 -10.85
N GLY A 35 20.91 16.64 -10.13
CA GLY A 35 21.23 16.37 -8.72
C GLY A 35 20.75 17.42 -7.72
N HIS A 36 20.04 18.47 -8.17
CA HIS A 36 19.53 19.51 -7.29
C HIS A 36 18.30 19.03 -6.49
N ASP A 37 18.16 19.52 -5.27
CA ASP A 37 17.15 19.14 -4.27
C ASP A 37 15.97 20.12 -4.20
N GLN A 38 16.14 21.37 -4.64
CA GLN A 38 15.06 22.35 -4.62
C GLN A 38 14.11 22.22 -5.82
N HIS A 39 12.83 22.06 -5.49
CA HIS A 39 11.75 21.90 -6.46
C HIS A 39 10.59 22.84 -6.14
N SER A 40 9.93 23.38 -7.17
CA SER A 40 8.62 24.03 -7.06
C SER A 40 7.53 23.01 -7.37
N PHE A 41 6.42 23.03 -6.63
CA PHE A 41 5.27 22.17 -6.92
C PHE A 41 4.27 22.89 -7.81
N ARG A 42 3.79 22.21 -8.86
CA ARG A 42 2.77 22.70 -9.78
C ARG A 42 1.48 21.95 -9.55
N GLN A 43 0.48 22.64 -9.00
CA GLN A 43 -0.82 22.04 -8.67
C GLN A 43 -1.55 21.54 -9.92
N ASN A 44 -1.47 22.28 -11.03
CA ASN A 44 -2.27 22.00 -12.24
C ASN A 44 -1.97 20.64 -12.87
N ASP A 45 -0.71 20.19 -12.81
CA ASP A 45 -0.30 18.90 -13.38
C ASP A 45 0.28 17.91 -12.36
N LEU A 46 0.21 18.27 -11.07
CA LEU A 46 0.70 17.48 -9.93
C LEU A 46 2.16 17.04 -10.15
N LYS A 47 3.03 17.99 -10.50
CA LYS A 47 4.46 17.74 -10.75
C LYS A 47 5.36 18.64 -9.94
N PHE A 48 6.49 18.10 -9.52
CA PHE A 48 7.63 18.84 -9.02
C PHE A 48 8.48 19.30 -10.21
N GLN A 49 8.81 20.59 -10.25
CA GLN A 49 9.70 21.18 -11.23
C GLN A 49 11.01 21.58 -10.55
N CYS A 50 12.13 21.09 -11.06
CA CYS A 50 13.45 21.47 -10.55
C CYS A 50 13.72 22.95 -10.85
N ARG A 51 14.13 23.72 -9.84
CA ARG A 51 14.43 25.15 -9.98
C ARG A 51 15.67 25.43 -10.84
N LYS A 52 16.61 24.47 -10.92
CA LYS A 52 17.88 24.62 -11.65
C LYS A 52 17.77 24.27 -13.14
N CYS A 53 17.21 23.11 -13.47
CA CYS A 53 17.18 22.60 -14.86
C CYS A 53 15.79 22.53 -15.49
N GLY A 54 14.73 22.89 -14.76
CA GLY A 54 13.35 22.86 -15.25
C GLY A 54 12.77 21.45 -15.47
N SER A 55 13.52 20.38 -15.17
CA SER A 55 13.02 19.00 -15.30
C SER A 55 11.80 18.77 -14.42
N ARG A 56 10.88 17.93 -14.87
CA ARG A 56 9.63 17.63 -14.17
C ARG A 56 9.60 16.21 -13.66
N ILE A 57 9.10 16.03 -12.44
CA ILE A 57 8.89 14.75 -11.78
C ILE A 57 7.43 14.71 -11.34
N SER A 58 6.67 13.69 -11.76
CA SER A 58 5.27 13.58 -11.31
C SER A 58 5.20 13.24 -9.83
N LEU A 59 4.12 13.65 -9.16
CA LEU A 59 3.83 13.29 -7.77
C LEU A 59 3.80 11.77 -7.53
N ARG A 60 3.60 10.98 -8.60
CA ARG A 60 3.55 9.52 -8.58
C ARG A 60 4.86 8.85 -9.01
N SER A 61 5.82 9.56 -9.57
CA SER A 61 7.04 8.95 -10.12
C SER A 61 7.92 8.38 -9.02
N GLY A 62 8.32 7.11 -9.12
CA GLY A 62 9.05 6.43 -8.06
C GLY A 62 8.25 6.07 -6.80
N THR A 63 6.91 6.17 -6.82
CA THR A 63 6.06 5.52 -5.80
C THR A 63 5.32 4.33 -6.38
N VAL A 64 4.69 3.55 -5.51
CA VAL A 64 3.77 2.45 -5.88
C VAL A 64 2.67 2.89 -6.85
N MET A 65 2.36 4.19 -6.90
CA MET A 65 1.32 4.78 -7.76
C MET A 65 1.82 5.15 -9.16
N GLU A 66 3.09 4.89 -9.49
CA GLU A 66 3.68 5.20 -10.79
C GLU A 66 2.89 4.52 -11.94
N ASN A 67 2.70 5.26 -13.03
CA ASN A 67 1.92 4.86 -14.21
C ASN A 67 0.48 4.43 -13.90
N SER A 68 -0.14 5.01 -12.86
CA SER A 68 -1.56 4.87 -12.58
C SER A 68 -2.31 6.16 -12.87
N ASN A 69 -3.57 6.05 -13.28
CA ASN A 69 -4.52 7.14 -13.40
C ASN A 69 -5.60 7.12 -12.30
N LEU A 70 -5.54 6.17 -11.35
CA LEU A 70 -6.49 6.10 -10.24
C LEU A 70 -6.35 7.31 -9.30
N PRO A 71 -7.41 7.79 -8.67
CA PRO A 71 -7.31 8.85 -7.66
C PRO A 71 -6.43 8.42 -6.48
N ILE A 72 -5.60 9.32 -5.95
CA ILE A 72 -4.70 9.07 -4.82
C ILE A 72 -5.49 8.65 -3.57
N ARG A 73 -6.70 9.19 -3.38
CA ARG A 73 -7.61 8.78 -2.30
C ARG A 73 -7.94 7.28 -2.36
N HIS A 74 -8.11 6.70 -3.55
CA HIS A 74 -8.34 5.26 -3.67
C HIS A 74 -7.14 4.44 -3.20
N TRP A 75 -5.93 4.89 -3.52
CA TRP A 75 -4.70 4.25 -3.04
C TRP A 75 -4.59 4.32 -1.53
N MET A 76 -4.82 5.50 -0.94
CA MET A 76 -4.72 5.67 0.50
C MET A 76 -5.77 4.83 1.25
N ILE A 77 -7.03 4.81 0.78
CA ILE A 77 -8.08 3.97 1.35
C ILE A 77 -7.71 2.49 1.22
N CYS A 78 -7.23 2.06 0.05
CA CYS A 78 -6.82 0.67 -0.15
C CYS A 78 -5.67 0.26 0.77
N ILE A 79 -4.70 1.16 0.99
CA ILE A 79 -3.59 0.92 1.93
C ILE A 79 -4.13 0.78 3.36
N GLU A 80 -4.98 1.70 3.83
CA GLU A 80 -5.53 1.62 5.20
C GLU A 80 -6.38 0.36 5.39
N LEU A 81 -7.22 0.00 4.40
CA LEU A 81 -8.00 -1.24 4.45
C LEU A 81 -7.09 -2.47 4.57
N MET A 82 -5.99 -2.50 3.81
CA MET A 82 -5.05 -3.63 3.83
C MET A 82 -4.17 -3.67 5.09
N THR A 83 -3.93 -2.55 5.77
CA THR A 83 -3.17 -2.51 7.03
C THR A 83 -4.04 -2.81 8.25
N LEU A 84 -5.33 -2.49 8.21
CA LEU A 84 -6.27 -2.79 9.30
C LEU A 84 -6.70 -4.26 9.36
N THR A 85 -6.54 -5.01 8.27
CA THR A 85 -7.03 -6.39 8.17
C THR A 85 -5.89 -7.40 8.34
N HIS A 86 -6.00 -8.27 9.33
CA HIS A 86 -5.10 -9.42 9.49
C HIS A 86 -5.27 -10.45 8.36
N ARG A 87 -6.41 -10.43 7.68
CA ARG A 87 -6.77 -11.37 6.61
C ARG A 87 -6.72 -10.72 5.23
N LYS A 88 -6.35 -11.52 4.23
CA LYS A 88 -6.37 -11.08 2.83
C LYS A 88 -7.79 -10.78 2.38
N MET A 89 -8.05 -9.54 1.99
CA MET A 89 -9.30 -9.18 1.34
C MET A 89 -9.34 -9.60 -0.13
N SER A 90 -10.53 -10.01 -0.57
CA SER A 90 -10.83 -10.21 -1.98
C SER A 90 -10.75 -8.87 -2.72
N ILE A 91 -10.21 -8.91 -3.94
CA ILE A 91 -10.08 -7.73 -4.81
C ILE A 91 -11.47 -7.20 -5.20
N LEU A 92 -12.47 -8.09 -5.39
CA LEU A 92 -13.86 -7.69 -5.62
C LEU A 92 -14.44 -6.91 -4.43
N LYS A 93 -14.08 -7.32 -3.20
CA LYS A 93 -14.52 -6.60 -2.00
C LYS A 93 -13.87 -5.21 -1.92
N ILE A 94 -12.58 -5.11 -2.24
CA ILE A 94 -11.87 -3.82 -2.32
C ILE A 94 -12.50 -2.92 -3.39
N GLN A 95 -12.79 -3.46 -4.57
CA GLN A 95 -13.46 -2.73 -5.65
C GLN A 95 -14.82 -2.19 -5.19
N TYR A 96 -15.63 -3.02 -4.53
CA TYR A 96 -16.93 -2.63 -3.98
C TYR A 96 -16.80 -1.51 -2.95
N LEU A 97 -15.87 -1.64 -1.98
CA LEU A 97 -15.63 -0.63 -0.94
C LEU A 97 -15.15 0.71 -1.52
N LEU A 98 -14.39 0.68 -2.61
CA LEU A 98 -13.92 1.87 -3.31
C LEU A 98 -14.95 2.46 -4.28
N GLY A 99 -16.02 1.74 -4.60
CA GLY A 99 -17.02 2.17 -5.57
C GLY A 99 -16.49 2.27 -7.01
N HIS A 100 -15.42 1.55 -7.35
CA HIS A 100 -14.79 1.66 -8.67
C HIS A 100 -15.44 0.71 -9.70
N LYS A 101 -15.76 1.21 -10.89
CA LYS A 101 -16.52 0.46 -11.91
C LYS A 101 -15.76 -0.73 -12.50
N ARG A 102 -14.44 -0.59 -12.70
CA ARG A 102 -13.61 -1.61 -13.37
C ARG A 102 -12.77 -2.41 -12.38
N TYR A 103 -12.61 -3.69 -12.64
CA TYR A 103 -11.86 -4.60 -11.77
C TYR A 103 -10.34 -4.46 -11.98
N GLU A 104 -9.89 -4.41 -13.24
CA GLU A 104 -8.49 -4.52 -13.64
C GLU A 104 -7.59 -3.43 -13.02
N PRO A 105 -8.00 -2.14 -12.97
CA PRO A 105 -7.21 -1.12 -12.30
C PRO A 105 -7.07 -1.37 -10.79
N ILE A 106 -8.12 -1.88 -10.14
CA ILE A 106 -8.12 -2.21 -8.71
C ILE A 106 -7.25 -3.44 -8.45
N TRP A 107 -7.34 -4.45 -9.30
CA TRP A 107 -6.47 -5.62 -9.25
C TRP A 107 -5.00 -5.19 -9.30
N LEU A 108 -4.62 -4.40 -10.31
CA LEU A 108 -3.24 -3.94 -10.47
C LEU A 108 -2.78 -3.10 -9.28
N MET A 109 -3.64 -2.21 -8.77
CA MET A 109 -3.38 -1.43 -7.57
C MET A 109 -3.07 -2.31 -6.35
N VAL A 110 -3.93 -3.30 -6.09
CA VAL A 110 -3.77 -4.22 -4.96
C VAL A 110 -2.50 -5.05 -5.11
N GLN A 111 -2.17 -5.54 -6.32
CA GLN A 111 -0.93 -6.29 -6.55
C GLN A 111 0.32 -5.43 -6.28
N LYS A 112 0.32 -4.17 -6.75
CA LYS A 112 1.43 -3.24 -6.49
C LYS A 112 1.62 -2.99 -4.99
N ILE A 113 0.54 -2.79 -4.24
CA ILE A 113 0.60 -2.62 -2.77
C ILE A 113 1.15 -3.89 -2.11
N ARG A 114 0.62 -5.07 -2.45
CA ARG A 114 1.11 -6.36 -1.89
C ARG A 114 2.59 -6.59 -2.17
N LEU A 115 3.06 -6.25 -3.37
CA LEU A 115 4.47 -6.37 -3.73
C LEU A 115 5.35 -5.49 -2.84
N VAL A 116 4.97 -4.22 -2.63
CA VAL A 116 5.72 -3.30 -1.77
C VAL A 116 5.72 -3.77 -0.31
N MET A 117 4.58 -4.26 0.19
CA MET A 117 4.49 -4.86 1.53
C MET A 117 5.42 -6.07 1.65
N LYS A 118 5.46 -6.96 0.65
CA LYS A 118 6.36 -8.13 0.64
C LYS A 118 7.83 -7.72 0.67
N ILE A 119 8.24 -6.79 -0.19
CA ILE A 119 9.62 -6.29 -0.23
C ILE A 119 10.01 -5.66 1.11
N ARG A 120 9.07 -4.98 1.78
CA ARG A 120 9.31 -4.44 3.12
C ARG A 120 9.44 -5.55 4.16
N ASP A 121 8.59 -6.56 4.09
CA ASP A 121 8.55 -7.69 5.01
C ASP A 121 9.84 -8.54 4.94
N GLU A 122 10.39 -8.72 3.73
CA GLU A 122 11.66 -9.42 3.48
C GLU A 122 12.87 -8.78 4.20
N LYS A 123 12.77 -7.50 4.61
CA LYS A 123 13.83 -6.84 5.39
C LYS A 123 13.83 -7.27 6.86
N TYR A 124 12.74 -7.87 7.34
CA TYR A 124 12.62 -8.35 8.71
C TYR A 124 12.93 -9.85 8.76
N ARG A 125 13.85 -10.24 9.64
CA ARG A 125 14.02 -11.63 10.03
C ARG A 125 13.09 -11.92 11.19
N LEU A 126 12.10 -12.80 10.97
CA LEU A 126 11.25 -13.31 12.05
C LEU A 126 12.14 -14.01 13.08
N ARG A 127 12.06 -13.60 14.34
CA ARG A 127 12.74 -14.29 15.45
C ARG A 127 11.96 -15.56 15.78
N ALA A 128 12.65 -16.62 16.18
CA ALA A 128 12.07 -17.94 16.42
C ALA A 128 10.92 -17.97 17.46
N TYR A 129 10.79 -16.94 18.29
CA TYR A 129 9.73 -16.78 19.30
C TYR A 129 8.56 -15.89 18.85
N SER A 130 8.38 -15.68 17.54
CA SER A 130 7.16 -15.03 17.06
C SER A 130 5.97 -15.94 17.30
N GLU A 131 5.01 -15.48 18.10
CA GLU A 131 3.75 -16.17 18.36
C GLU A 131 3.08 -16.51 17.02
N PHE A 132 2.85 -17.80 16.80
CA PHE A 132 2.08 -18.25 15.66
C PHE A 132 0.63 -17.82 15.84
N ASP A 133 -0.02 -17.43 14.74
CA ASP A 133 -1.45 -17.10 14.74
C ASP A 133 -2.25 -18.26 15.38
N PRO A 134 -3.16 -18.00 16.34
CA PRO A 134 -4.04 -19.01 16.92
C PRO A 134 -4.72 -19.91 15.88
N GLU A 135 -5.09 -19.36 14.72
CA GLU A 135 -5.71 -20.11 13.63
C GLU A 135 -4.73 -21.08 12.95
N PHE A 136 -3.45 -20.70 12.86
CA PHE A 136 -2.38 -21.58 12.40
C PHE A 136 -2.13 -22.71 13.39
N LEU A 137 -2.09 -22.42 14.70
CA LEU A 137 -1.96 -23.42 15.75
C LEU A 137 -3.12 -24.44 15.71
N GLN A 138 -4.36 -23.96 15.61
CA GLN A 138 -5.54 -24.82 15.45
C GLN A 138 -5.48 -25.72 14.21
N LYS A 139 -4.83 -25.27 13.14
CA LYS A 139 -4.66 -26.06 11.92
C LYS A 139 -3.59 -27.13 12.12
N ILE A 140 -2.48 -26.81 12.79
CA ILE A 140 -1.44 -27.80 13.16
C ILE A 140 -2.05 -28.87 14.07
N ASP A 141 -2.81 -28.47 15.08
CA ASP A 141 -3.44 -29.41 16.02
C ASP A 141 -4.38 -30.38 15.30
N ARG A 142 -5.20 -29.86 14.38
CA ARG A 142 -6.06 -30.71 13.52
C ARG A 142 -5.26 -31.67 12.65
N LEU A 143 -4.15 -31.24 12.07
CA LEU A 143 -3.28 -32.10 11.26
C LEU A 143 -2.56 -33.17 12.11
N ALA A 144 -2.15 -32.83 13.34
CA ALA A 144 -1.53 -33.76 14.28
C ALA A 144 -2.53 -34.85 14.72
N LEU A 145 -3.78 -34.48 14.98
CA LEU A 145 -4.86 -35.41 15.32
C LEU A 145 -5.15 -36.39 14.17
N GLN A 146 -5.20 -35.90 12.92
CA GLN A 146 -5.42 -36.74 11.74
C GLN A 146 -4.28 -37.73 11.45
N LYS A 147 -3.03 -37.38 11.79
CA LYS A 147 -1.90 -38.32 11.69
C LYS A 147 -1.99 -39.42 12.74
N LYS A 148 -2.36 -39.09 13.98
CA LYS A 148 -2.52 -40.07 15.06
C LYS A 148 -3.65 -41.06 14.79
N THR A 149 -4.75 -40.62 14.18
CA THR A 149 -5.85 -41.53 13.84
C THR A 149 -5.51 -42.46 12.67
N LYS A 150 -4.73 -42.00 11.69
CA LYS A 150 -4.26 -42.85 10.58
C LYS A 150 -3.22 -43.89 11.00
N SER A 151 -2.34 -43.57 11.95
CA SER A 151 -1.35 -44.53 12.48
C SER A 151 -1.94 -45.55 13.47
N ALA A 152 -3.22 -45.41 13.84
CA ALA A 152 -3.92 -46.35 14.72
C ALA A 152 -4.90 -47.26 13.95
N SER A 153 -5.02 -47.06 12.64
CA SER A 153 -5.88 -47.84 11.73
C SER A 153 -5.10 -48.73 10.75
N ASP A 154 -3.77 -48.72 10.83
CA ASP A 154 -2.82 -49.67 10.22
C ASP A 154 -2.22 -50.53 11.32
#